data_AF-A0A7S1BRS1-F1
#
_entry.id   AF-A0A7S1BRS1-F1
#
_cell.length_a   1.000
_cell.length_b   1.000
_cell.length_c   1.000
_cell.angle_alpha   90.00
_cell.angle_beta   90.00
_cell.angle_gamma   90.00
#
_symmetry.space_group_name_H-M   'P 1'
#
loop_
_entity.id
_entity.type
_entity.pdbx_description
1 polymer ?
#
loop_
_entity_poly.entity_id
_entity_poly.type
_entity_poly.pdbx_seq_one_letter_code
_entity_poly.pdbx_strand_id
1 'polypeptide(L)'
;MMKAYNLFFIFTLCDRTAESARSVRGISDSNRLRELQSSMDITFTGICNFENVLKAYNSENVGNGKEILAYQLGLPGGSNDQLEAAVNSKCREANDANQKVEFSSASNRGYQFDKNFFDGGTKWNQEVNIGNEGNLAIDAGRIPLFYENVARRSQVSWPAHITNFDDTPSCSLRTVMCCWVSEREGKNGPVDNSDVCLVDLKKSPRSNHVASGFTVTRQDNMHQAHCNGFAWSSDTGHFTNRFKGNSLFYISMYKNFYQNSYVKNIPGGPMCGCIEQMPIVTHADCTETREGYKFSYDGTDLTTSLDIEFAPCSNGNDLSSYYDTLVDADGATSAEKEKLDTIIVGEGNCKAATDKFLIDKLLVRSATEAPTISPAPSITPAPTSLLGPEEKGYCVRSDGRDQNSGVIKLGSGNFDKDQCISLCIDYVIYTGCEVIHNQGNKGCYVHTDEVARGNGVGNHWCWIK
;
A
#
# COMPACT_ATOMS: atom_id res chain seq x y z
N MET A 1 -4.30 33.68 -49.86
CA MET A 1 -5.12 34.88 -50.14
C MET A 1 -6.50 34.68 -49.51
N MET A 2 -6.67 35.24 -48.31
CA MET A 2 -7.90 35.24 -47.51
C MET A 2 -8.79 36.44 -47.89
N LYS A 3 -10.11 36.27 -47.78
CA LYS A 3 -11.12 37.35 -47.84
C LYS A 3 -11.67 37.62 -46.44
N ALA A 4 -11.51 38.89 -46.05
CA ALA A 4 -12.36 39.82 -45.27
C ALA A 4 -13.23 39.38 -44.07
N TYR A 5 -13.10 40.22 -43.02
CA TYR A 5 -13.76 40.36 -41.72
C TYR A 5 -15.21 40.91 -41.76
N ASN A 6 -16.05 40.60 -40.75
CA ASN A 6 -16.39 41.53 -39.63
C ASN A 6 -17.37 40.95 -38.58
N LEU A 7 -17.17 41.40 -37.33
CA LEU A 7 -17.91 41.16 -36.07
C LEU A 7 -19.29 41.87 -36.03
N PHE A 8 -20.25 41.37 -35.21
CA PHE A 8 -20.80 42.04 -33.99
C PHE A 8 -21.88 41.19 -33.27
N PHE A 9 -22.19 41.60 -32.04
CA PHE A 9 -22.66 40.88 -30.85
C PHE A 9 -24.16 41.14 -30.48
N ILE A 10 -24.71 40.31 -29.56
CA ILE A 10 -25.79 40.55 -28.54
C ILE A 10 -27.27 40.09 -28.78
N PHE A 11 -27.69 39.21 -27.84
CA PHE A 11 -28.97 38.91 -27.15
C PHE A 11 -30.35 39.37 -27.64
N THR A 12 -31.37 38.52 -27.37
CA THR A 12 -32.74 38.97 -27.02
C THR A 12 -33.39 38.03 -25.98
N LEU A 13 -34.05 38.65 -25.01
CA LEU A 13 -34.80 38.10 -23.87
C LEU A 13 -36.33 38.22 -24.12
N CYS A 14 -37.09 37.32 -23.50
CA CYS A 14 -38.48 37.41 -23.00
C CYS A 14 -39.66 37.54 -23.99
N ASP A 15 -40.67 36.65 -23.85
CA ASP A 15 -42.01 37.11 -23.43
C ASP A 15 -42.91 36.00 -22.86
N ARG A 16 -43.72 36.39 -21.87
CA ARG A 16 -44.71 35.61 -21.10
C ARG A 16 -46.05 35.49 -21.84
N THR A 17 -46.79 34.39 -21.63
CA THR A 17 -48.27 34.45 -21.51
C THR A 17 -48.79 33.48 -20.44
N ALA A 18 -49.88 33.89 -19.80
CA ALA A 18 -50.38 33.49 -18.50
C ALA A 18 -51.47 32.39 -18.54
N GLU A 19 -51.70 31.82 -17.36
CA GLU A 19 -52.66 30.78 -16.98
C GLU A 19 -54.13 31.06 -17.35
N SER A 20 -54.85 29.98 -17.66
CA SER A 20 -56.30 29.87 -17.46
C SER A 20 -56.56 28.72 -16.48
N ALA A 21 -56.97 29.09 -15.26
CA ALA A 21 -57.34 28.18 -14.21
C ALA A 21 -58.69 27.50 -14.53
N ARG A 22 -58.66 26.19 -14.77
CA ARG A 22 -59.85 25.33 -14.66
C ARG A 22 -59.56 24.22 -13.65
N SER A 23 -60.29 24.28 -12.55
CA SER A 23 -60.28 23.33 -11.44
C SER A 23 -60.43 21.88 -11.94
N VAL A 24 -59.33 21.12 -11.89
CA VAL A 24 -59.31 19.65 -11.84
C VAL A 24 -58.55 19.26 -10.57
N ARG A 25 -59.06 19.66 -9.41
CA ARG A 25 -58.61 19.14 -8.12
C ARG A 25 -59.09 17.69 -8.01
N GLY A 26 -58.23 16.73 -8.36
CA GLY A 26 -58.51 15.30 -8.15
C GLY A 26 -57.77 14.32 -9.05
N ILE A 27 -57.15 14.76 -10.16
CA ILE A 27 -56.51 13.85 -11.14
C ILE A 27 -54.98 14.04 -11.23
N SER A 28 -54.45 15.16 -10.73
CA SER A 28 -53.01 15.49 -10.78
C SER A 28 -52.14 14.68 -9.80
N ASP A 29 -52.59 14.50 -8.55
CA ASP A 29 -51.77 13.80 -7.55
C ASP A 29 -51.76 12.28 -7.74
N SER A 30 -52.85 11.70 -8.25
CA SER A 30 -52.93 10.25 -8.47
C SER A 30 -52.08 9.78 -9.66
N ASN A 31 -51.90 10.59 -10.70
CA ASN A 31 -51.04 10.24 -11.82
C ASN A 31 -49.55 10.49 -11.50
N ARG A 32 -49.24 11.52 -10.69
CA ARG A 32 -47.89 11.82 -10.22
C ARG A 32 -47.38 10.78 -9.22
N LEU A 33 -48.23 10.32 -8.29
CA LEU A 33 -47.91 9.17 -7.42
C LEU A 33 -47.75 7.88 -8.23
N ARG A 34 -48.54 7.65 -9.29
CA ARG A 34 -48.39 6.46 -10.15
C ARG A 34 -47.10 6.43 -10.96
N GLU A 35 -46.59 7.58 -11.41
CA GLU A 35 -45.25 7.66 -12.04
C GLU A 35 -44.13 7.41 -11.01
N LEU A 36 -44.29 7.91 -9.78
CA LEU A 36 -43.36 7.71 -8.66
C LEU A 36 -43.45 6.31 -8.00
N GLN A 37 -44.46 5.53 -8.35
CA GLN A 37 -44.73 4.15 -7.90
C GLN A 37 -44.20 3.08 -8.87
N SER A 38 -43.54 3.50 -9.95
CA SER A 38 -42.90 2.59 -10.89
C SER A 38 -41.63 1.96 -10.29
N SER A 39 -41.17 0.86 -10.90
CA SER A 39 -39.93 0.22 -10.48
C SER A 39 -38.79 1.25 -10.47
N MET A 40 -38.14 1.38 -9.32
CA MET A 40 -37.11 2.39 -9.09
C MET A 40 -35.97 1.80 -8.28
N ASP A 41 -34.75 2.12 -8.72
CA ASP A 41 -33.51 1.77 -8.06
C ASP A 41 -32.83 3.05 -7.55
N ILE A 42 -32.64 3.17 -6.24
CA ILE A 42 -31.88 4.24 -5.61
C ILE A 42 -30.57 3.66 -5.10
N THR A 43 -29.44 4.23 -5.52
CA THR A 43 -28.11 3.78 -5.10
C THR A 43 -27.35 4.92 -4.45
N PHE A 44 -26.60 4.64 -3.38
CA PHE A 44 -25.71 5.62 -2.77
C PHE A 44 -24.52 4.95 -2.07
N THR A 45 -23.44 5.72 -1.95
CA THR A 45 -22.25 5.36 -1.17
C THR A 45 -22.33 6.01 0.21
N GLY A 46 -22.02 5.25 1.25
CA GLY A 46 -21.97 5.67 2.64
C GLY A 46 -22.72 4.70 3.55
N ILE A 47 -22.66 5.00 4.85
CA ILE A 47 -23.35 4.24 5.90
C ILE A 47 -24.85 4.22 5.61
N CYS A 48 -25.49 3.05 5.71
CA CYS A 48 -26.94 2.93 5.59
C CYS A 48 -27.62 3.44 6.85
N ASN A 49 -28.05 4.68 6.80
CA ASN A 49 -28.86 5.34 7.82
C ASN A 49 -29.96 6.18 7.15
N PHE A 50 -30.94 6.59 7.94
CA PHE A 50 -32.09 7.35 7.43
C PHE A 50 -31.69 8.64 6.70
N GLU A 51 -30.69 9.37 7.21
CA GLU A 51 -30.22 10.63 6.61
C GLU A 51 -29.66 10.41 5.19
N ASN A 52 -28.73 9.46 5.03
CA ASN A 52 -28.09 9.17 3.75
C ASN A 52 -29.09 8.60 2.74
N VAL A 53 -29.99 7.71 3.19
CA VAL A 53 -31.06 7.15 2.33
C VAL A 53 -31.99 8.27 1.88
N LEU A 54 -32.47 9.11 2.80
CA LEU A 54 -33.36 10.22 2.44
C LEU A 54 -32.68 11.22 1.49
N LYS A 55 -31.39 11.49 1.69
CA LYS A 55 -30.59 12.33 0.79
C LYS A 55 -30.53 11.73 -0.62
N ALA A 56 -30.28 10.44 -0.76
CA ALA A 56 -30.27 9.73 -2.04
C ALA A 56 -31.64 9.75 -2.73
N TYR A 57 -32.72 9.52 -1.97
CA TYR A 57 -34.08 9.63 -2.51
C TYR A 57 -34.41 11.04 -3.00
N ASN A 58 -33.96 12.07 -2.28
CA ASN A 58 -34.19 13.46 -2.63
C ASN A 58 -33.37 13.91 -3.85
N SER A 59 -32.15 13.39 -4.04
CA SER A 59 -31.32 13.71 -5.21
C SER A 59 -31.93 13.19 -6.50
N GLU A 60 -32.53 12.00 -6.46
CA GLU A 60 -33.17 11.39 -7.64
C GLU A 60 -34.58 11.94 -7.93
N ASN A 61 -35.30 12.46 -6.93
CA ASN A 61 -36.74 12.75 -7.04
C ASN A 61 -37.17 14.20 -6.77
N VAL A 62 -36.28 15.18 -6.96
CA VAL A 62 -36.56 16.64 -6.95
C VAL A 62 -37.50 17.07 -5.80
N GLY A 63 -37.18 16.65 -4.57
CA GLY A 63 -37.84 17.12 -3.34
C GLY A 63 -39.01 16.28 -2.81
N ASN A 64 -39.47 15.26 -3.54
CA ASN A 64 -40.52 14.34 -3.07
C ASN A 64 -39.97 13.04 -2.46
N GLY A 65 -38.66 12.93 -2.26
CA GLY A 65 -37.98 11.68 -1.88
C GLY A 65 -38.52 11.05 -0.59
N LYS A 66 -38.88 11.87 0.41
CA LYS A 66 -39.48 11.39 1.67
C LYS A 66 -40.81 10.68 1.46
N GLU A 67 -41.70 11.25 0.64
CA GLU A 67 -43.04 10.71 0.40
C GLU A 67 -42.96 9.38 -0.36
N ILE A 68 -42.04 9.29 -1.31
CA ILE A 68 -41.77 8.08 -2.09
C ILE A 68 -41.22 6.98 -1.19
N LEU A 69 -40.19 7.29 -0.40
CA LEU A 69 -39.61 6.34 0.55
C LEU A 69 -40.67 5.84 1.55
N ALA A 70 -41.49 6.74 2.09
CA ALA A 70 -42.57 6.39 3.01
C ALA A 70 -43.59 5.44 2.37
N TYR A 71 -43.97 5.69 1.11
CA TYR A 71 -44.85 4.79 0.37
C TYR A 71 -44.21 3.41 0.15
N GLN A 72 -42.97 3.36 -0.33
CA GLN A 72 -42.26 2.12 -0.61
C GLN A 72 -41.99 1.27 0.64
N LEU A 73 -41.87 1.90 1.81
CA LEU A 73 -41.79 1.23 3.11
C LEU A 73 -43.15 0.76 3.65
N GLY A 74 -44.26 1.05 2.96
CA GLY A 74 -45.61 0.73 3.42
C GLY A 74 -46.09 1.62 4.57
N LEU A 75 -45.50 2.81 4.75
CA LEU A 75 -45.76 3.76 5.84
C LEU A 75 -46.17 5.14 5.30
N PRO A 76 -47.21 5.26 4.45
CA PRO A 76 -47.62 6.55 3.90
C PRO A 76 -48.00 7.52 5.02
N GLY A 77 -47.37 8.70 5.05
CA GLY A 77 -47.58 9.71 6.10
C GLY A 77 -46.90 9.40 7.45
N GLY A 78 -46.02 8.40 7.50
CA GLY A 78 -45.26 8.05 8.71
C GLY A 78 -44.40 9.20 9.25
N SER A 79 -44.19 9.22 10.57
CA SER A 79 -43.26 10.15 11.21
C SER A 79 -41.80 9.84 10.84
N ASN A 80 -40.89 10.78 11.05
CA ASN A 80 -39.45 10.54 10.80
C ASN A 80 -38.96 9.31 11.58
N ASP A 81 -39.36 9.15 12.84
CA ASP A 81 -38.95 8.02 13.68
C ASP A 81 -39.43 6.67 13.13
N GLN A 82 -40.65 6.62 12.57
CA GLN A 82 -41.19 5.40 11.96
C GLN A 82 -40.43 5.03 10.68
N LEU A 83 -40.13 6.03 9.84
CA LEU A 83 -39.36 5.83 8.61
C LEU A 83 -37.92 5.44 8.92
N GLU A 84 -37.29 6.07 9.90
CA GLU A 84 -35.95 5.76 10.36
C GLU A 84 -35.86 4.32 10.88
N ALA A 85 -36.81 3.89 11.72
CA ALA A 85 -36.85 2.52 12.21
C ALA A 85 -37.00 1.51 11.06
N ALA A 86 -37.83 1.80 10.07
CA ALA A 86 -38.04 0.93 8.90
C ALA A 86 -36.80 0.88 7.99
N VAL A 87 -36.16 2.03 7.73
CA VAL A 87 -34.89 2.10 6.99
C VAL A 87 -33.80 1.32 7.71
N ASN A 88 -33.65 1.51 9.03
CA ASN A 88 -32.65 0.78 9.81
C ASN A 88 -32.92 -0.74 9.83
N SER A 89 -34.18 -1.18 9.72
CA SER A 89 -34.49 -2.60 9.50
C SER A 89 -33.95 -3.08 8.15
N LYS A 90 -34.28 -2.37 7.07
CA LYS A 90 -33.83 -2.68 5.71
C LYS A 90 -32.30 -2.70 5.57
N CYS A 91 -31.61 -1.74 6.20
CA CYS A 91 -30.15 -1.68 6.26
C CYS A 91 -29.53 -2.89 6.98
N ARG A 92 -30.13 -3.32 8.10
CA ARG A 92 -29.66 -4.51 8.85
C ARG A 92 -29.91 -5.79 8.06
N GLU A 93 -31.10 -5.94 7.48
CA GLU A 93 -31.43 -7.07 6.59
C GLU A 93 -30.41 -7.19 5.45
N ALA A 94 -30.06 -6.07 4.81
CA ALA A 94 -29.06 -6.06 3.74
C ALA A 94 -27.65 -6.45 4.21
N ASN A 95 -27.30 -6.22 5.48
CA ASN A 95 -26.01 -6.64 6.05
C ASN A 95 -26.01 -8.11 6.47
N ASP A 96 -27.08 -8.55 7.13
CA ASP A 96 -27.21 -9.87 7.75
C ASP A 96 -27.59 -10.97 6.75
N ALA A 97 -28.29 -10.63 5.66
CA ALA A 97 -28.69 -11.58 4.62
C ALA A 97 -27.53 -12.09 3.76
N ASN A 98 -26.32 -11.53 3.92
CA ASN A 98 -25.19 -11.89 3.08
C ASN A 98 -24.58 -13.24 3.50
N GLN A 99 -24.86 -14.25 2.70
CA GLN A 99 -24.08 -15.48 2.69
C GLN A 99 -22.62 -15.13 2.41
N LYS A 100 -21.72 -15.44 3.35
CA LYS A 100 -20.28 -15.34 3.11
C LYS A 100 -19.93 -16.23 1.94
N VAL A 101 -19.43 -15.63 0.85
CA VAL A 101 -19.01 -16.36 -0.34
C VAL A 101 -17.54 -16.71 -0.22
N GLU A 102 -17.22 -17.96 -0.52
CA GLU A 102 -15.84 -18.45 -0.50
C GLU A 102 -15.00 -17.72 -1.56
N PHE A 103 -13.83 -17.21 -1.18
CA PHE A 103 -12.94 -16.48 -2.10
C PHE A 103 -12.60 -17.30 -3.35
N SER A 104 -12.36 -18.60 -3.16
CA SER A 104 -12.01 -19.55 -4.23
C SER A 104 -13.08 -19.70 -5.31
N SER A 105 -14.32 -19.30 -5.04
CA SER A 105 -15.40 -19.31 -6.04
C SER A 105 -15.22 -18.24 -7.12
N ALA A 106 -14.32 -17.25 -6.93
CA ALA A 106 -13.96 -16.26 -7.92
C ALA A 106 -13.29 -16.90 -9.14
N SER A 107 -12.22 -17.68 -8.93
CA SER A 107 -11.57 -18.45 -10.00
C SER A 107 -12.35 -19.74 -10.33
N ASN A 108 -12.94 -20.36 -9.31
CA ASN A 108 -13.54 -21.68 -9.35
C ASN A 108 -12.60 -22.76 -9.94
N ARG A 109 -11.29 -22.63 -9.69
CA ARG A 109 -10.23 -23.53 -10.17
C ARG A 109 -9.52 -24.29 -9.05
N GLY A 110 -9.96 -24.09 -7.81
CA GLY A 110 -9.46 -24.76 -6.62
C GLY A 110 -8.22 -24.09 -6.02
N TYR A 111 -7.95 -24.47 -4.78
CA TYR A 111 -6.92 -23.85 -3.93
C TYR A 111 -5.54 -23.72 -4.60
N GLN A 112 -5.06 -24.78 -5.23
CA GLN A 112 -3.72 -24.78 -5.83
C GLN A 112 -3.60 -23.74 -6.94
N PHE A 113 -4.68 -23.51 -7.69
CA PHE A 113 -4.70 -22.49 -8.72
C PHE A 113 -4.64 -21.09 -8.11
N ASP A 114 -5.47 -20.81 -7.10
CA ASP A 114 -5.51 -19.49 -6.44
C ASP A 114 -4.18 -19.17 -5.76
N LYS A 115 -3.62 -20.14 -5.02
CA LYS A 115 -2.29 -20.00 -4.41
C LYS A 115 -1.23 -19.68 -5.47
N ASN A 116 -1.17 -20.48 -6.53
CA ASN A 116 -0.18 -20.27 -7.58
C ASN A 116 -0.39 -18.93 -8.30
N PHE A 117 -1.63 -18.47 -8.48
CA PHE A 117 -1.92 -17.15 -9.04
C PHE A 117 -1.30 -16.04 -8.19
N PHE A 118 -1.46 -16.08 -6.88
CA PHE A 118 -0.87 -15.10 -5.96
C PHE A 118 0.65 -15.24 -5.80
N ASP A 119 1.22 -16.40 -6.09
CA ASP A 119 2.66 -16.60 -6.18
C ASP A 119 3.25 -16.07 -7.51
N GLY A 120 2.40 -15.60 -8.44
CA GLY A 120 2.81 -15.18 -9.78
C GLY A 120 2.95 -16.34 -10.79
N GLY A 121 2.61 -17.55 -10.38
CA GLY A 121 2.46 -18.73 -11.24
C GLY A 121 1.06 -18.84 -11.84
N THR A 122 0.82 -19.88 -12.65
CA THR A 122 -0.38 -20.14 -13.49
C THR A 122 -0.38 -19.50 -14.87
N LYS A 123 -1.25 -20.06 -15.72
CA LYS A 123 -1.55 -19.56 -17.05
C LYS A 123 -2.05 -18.12 -17.05
N TRP A 124 -2.81 -17.71 -16.02
CA TRP A 124 -3.28 -16.33 -15.89
C TRP A 124 -2.12 -15.33 -15.86
N ASN A 125 -1.01 -15.69 -15.22
CA ASN A 125 0.16 -14.81 -15.12
C ASN A 125 1.17 -14.94 -16.27
N GLN A 126 1.07 -15.99 -17.09
CA GLN A 126 2.15 -16.37 -18.02
C GLN A 126 1.77 -16.23 -19.50
N GLU A 127 0.50 -16.43 -19.84
CA GLU A 127 0.06 -16.37 -21.23
C GLU A 127 0.00 -14.90 -21.69
N VAL A 128 0.59 -14.60 -22.84
CA VAL A 128 0.56 -13.28 -23.48
C VAL A 128 -0.30 -13.39 -24.73
N ASN A 129 -1.10 -12.37 -25.04
CA ASN A 129 -1.95 -12.34 -26.23
C ASN A 129 -1.10 -12.10 -27.48
N ILE A 130 -0.59 -13.19 -28.07
CA ILE A 130 0.23 -13.16 -29.28
C ILE A 130 -0.47 -14.02 -30.34
N GLY A 131 -0.93 -13.38 -31.43
CA GLY A 131 -1.65 -14.07 -32.50
C GLY A 131 -3.06 -14.51 -32.06
N ASN A 132 -3.31 -15.82 -32.03
CA ASN A 132 -4.57 -16.44 -31.58
C ASN A 132 -4.44 -17.12 -30.20
N GLU A 133 -3.30 -17.00 -29.52
CA GLU A 133 -3.03 -17.63 -28.23
C GLU A 133 -3.18 -16.60 -27.09
N GLY A 134 -3.82 -17.01 -26.00
CA GLY A 134 -4.06 -16.18 -24.81
C GLY A 134 -5.21 -15.19 -24.98
N ASN A 135 -6.33 -15.43 -24.31
CA ASN A 135 -7.49 -14.53 -24.37
C ASN A 135 -8.08 -14.34 -22.97
N LEU A 136 -7.82 -13.17 -22.37
CA LEU A 136 -8.25 -12.86 -21.01
C LEU A 136 -9.76 -12.93 -20.79
N ALA A 137 -10.56 -12.55 -21.81
CA ALA A 137 -12.01 -12.66 -21.77
C ALA A 137 -12.49 -14.12 -21.73
N ILE A 138 -11.71 -15.07 -22.24
CA ILE A 138 -11.99 -16.51 -22.17
C ILE A 138 -11.39 -17.11 -20.90
N ASP A 139 -10.10 -16.85 -20.64
CA ASP A 139 -9.34 -17.46 -19.55
C ASP A 139 -9.89 -17.08 -18.17
N ALA A 140 -10.36 -15.84 -18.05
CA ALA A 140 -10.82 -15.20 -16.82
C ALA A 140 -12.21 -14.56 -16.96
N GLY A 141 -13.04 -14.99 -17.94
CA GLY A 141 -14.38 -14.43 -18.16
C GLY A 141 -15.35 -14.54 -16.97
N ARG A 142 -15.03 -15.37 -15.97
CA ARG A 142 -15.76 -15.44 -14.69
C ARG A 142 -15.50 -14.24 -13.79
N ILE A 143 -14.34 -13.60 -13.88
CA ILE A 143 -13.93 -12.49 -13.02
C ILE A 143 -14.90 -11.29 -13.10
N PRO A 144 -15.28 -10.75 -14.27
CA PRO A 144 -16.27 -9.67 -14.33
C PRO A 144 -17.65 -10.10 -13.83
N LEU A 145 -18.04 -11.37 -14.05
CA LEU A 145 -19.31 -11.88 -13.52
C LEU A 145 -19.30 -11.98 -12.00
N PHE A 146 -18.18 -12.39 -11.41
CA PHE A 146 -18.01 -12.45 -9.96
C PHE A 146 -17.99 -11.03 -9.36
N TYR A 147 -17.35 -10.08 -10.04
CA TYR A 147 -17.38 -8.68 -9.62
C TYR A 147 -18.81 -8.14 -9.53
N GLU A 148 -19.58 -8.22 -10.63
CA GLU A 148 -20.92 -7.61 -10.69
C GLU A 148 -21.97 -8.31 -9.83
N ASN A 149 -21.86 -9.63 -9.65
CA ASN A 149 -22.90 -10.41 -8.98
C ASN A 149 -22.55 -10.81 -7.55
N VAL A 150 -21.27 -10.78 -7.16
CA VAL A 150 -20.82 -11.26 -5.84
C VAL A 150 -19.99 -10.19 -5.12
N ALA A 151 -18.87 -9.76 -5.68
CA ALA A 151 -17.92 -8.91 -4.96
C ALA A 151 -18.48 -7.53 -4.59
N ARG A 152 -19.46 -7.03 -5.35
CA ARG A 152 -20.18 -5.78 -5.02
C ARG A 152 -21.39 -5.99 -4.10
N ARG A 153 -21.89 -7.22 -3.99
CA ARG A 153 -23.23 -7.49 -3.41
C ARG A 153 -23.21 -8.33 -2.15
N SER A 154 -22.07 -8.94 -1.82
CA SER A 154 -21.96 -9.88 -0.71
C SER A 154 -20.57 -9.85 -0.09
N GLN A 155 -20.47 -10.33 1.15
CA GLN A 155 -19.18 -10.47 1.82
C GLN A 155 -18.39 -11.64 1.22
N VAL A 156 -17.20 -11.35 0.70
CA VAL A 156 -16.24 -12.37 0.26
C VAL A 156 -15.34 -12.73 1.44
N SER A 157 -15.24 -14.02 1.73
CA SER A 157 -14.38 -14.54 2.79
C SER A 157 -12.91 -14.21 2.59
N TRP A 158 -12.17 -14.08 3.70
CA TRP A 158 -10.73 -13.93 3.66
C TRP A 158 -10.04 -15.26 3.37
N PRO A 159 -9.14 -15.36 2.38
CA PRO A 159 -8.50 -16.62 2.00
C PRO A 159 -7.30 -16.96 2.91
N ALA A 160 -7.50 -17.06 4.23
CA ALA A 160 -6.43 -17.35 5.21
C ALA A 160 -5.66 -18.67 4.95
N HIS A 161 -6.31 -19.61 4.25
CA HIS A 161 -5.72 -20.89 3.87
C HIS A 161 -4.65 -20.75 2.74
N ILE A 162 -4.63 -19.62 2.03
CA ILE A 162 -3.55 -19.26 1.11
C ILE A 162 -2.43 -18.63 1.93
N THR A 163 -1.24 -19.19 1.81
CA THR A 163 -0.09 -18.85 2.66
C THR A 163 0.32 -17.38 2.61
N ASN A 164 0.00 -16.70 1.52
CA ASN A 164 0.27 -15.29 1.28
C ASN A 164 -0.61 -14.37 2.16
N PHE A 165 -1.72 -14.91 2.66
CA PHE A 165 -2.76 -14.22 3.43
C PHE A 165 -3.08 -14.91 4.77
N ASP A 166 -2.23 -15.86 5.18
CA ASP A 166 -2.31 -16.53 6.46
C ASP A 166 -2.06 -15.49 7.57
N ASP A 167 -3.11 -15.19 8.32
CA ASP A 167 -3.15 -14.13 9.34
C ASP A 167 -2.58 -14.58 10.70
N THR A 168 -2.13 -15.84 10.80
CA THR A 168 -1.45 -16.35 11.99
C THR A 168 0.05 -15.99 12.00
N PRO A 169 0.84 -16.25 10.94
CA PRO A 169 2.24 -15.87 10.86
C PRO A 169 2.48 -14.50 10.18
N SER A 170 1.46 -13.89 9.55
CA SER A 170 1.59 -12.64 8.79
C SER A 170 0.33 -11.77 8.90
N CYS A 171 0.23 -10.67 8.14
CA CYS A 171 -0.92 -9.76 8.12
C CYS A 171 -1.13 -8.98 9.44
N SER A 172 -0.13 -8.93 10.30
CA SER A 172 -0.14 -8.15 11.55
C SER A 172 -0.31 -6.65 11.28
N LEU A 173 0.25 -6.16 10.17
CA LEU A 173 0.11 -4.78 9.71
C LEU A 173 -1.26 -4.50 9.07
N ARG A 174 -2.18 -5.47 9.01
CA ARG A 174 -3.53 -5.27 8.45
C ARG A 174 -3.56 -4.58 7.08
N THR A 175 -2.60 -4.95 6.23
CA THR A 175 -2.47 -4.42 4.89
C THR A 175 -1.94 -5.48 3.94
N VAL A 176 -2.43 -5.42 2.70
CA VAL A 176 -1.98 -6.25 1.58
C VAL A 176 -1.45 -5.34 0.51
N MET A 177 -0.38 -5.79 -0.14
CA MET A 177 0.13 -5.18 -1.34
C MET A 177 0.20 -6.23 -2.45
N CYS A 178 -0.15 -5.83 -3.66
CA CYS A 178 0.08 -6.57 -4.88
C CYS A 178 1.02 -5.77 -5.78
N CYS A 179 1.93 -6.44 -6.48
CA CYS A 179 2.84 -5.80 -7.43
C CYS A 179 2.96 -6.62 -8.71
N TRP A 180 2.91 -5.93 -9.85
CA TRP A 180 3.01 -6.50 -11.19
C TRP A 180 4.17 -5.89 -11.98
N VAL A 181 4.81 -6.70 -12.82
CA VAL A 181 5.98 -6.30 -13.62
C VAL A 181 5.79 -6.49 -15.12
N SER A 182 4.60 -6.94 -15.53
CA SER A 182 4.30 -7.25 -16.92
C SER A 182 2.81 -7.11 -17.22
N GLU A 183 2.43 -7.25 -18.49
CA GLU A 183 1.05 -7.25 -18.94
C GLU A 183 0.82 -8.37 -19.98
N ARG A 184 -0.43 -8.82 -20.15
CA ARG A 184 -0.78 -9.83 -21.16
C ARG A 184 -0.86 -9.28 -22.57
N GLU A 185 -1.08 -7.99 -22.77
CA GLU A 185 -1.24 -7.42 -24.12
C GLU A 185 0.09 -7.19 -24.86
N GLY A 186 1.23 -7.27 -24.15
CA GLY A 186 2.57 -7.22 -24.74
C GLY A 186 2.90 -5.91 -25.46
N LYS A 187 2.22 -4.80 -25.15
CA LYS A 187 2.34 -3.54 -25.88
C LYS A 187 3.30 -2.56 -25.22
N ASN A 188 3.39 -2.45 -23.88
CA ASN A 188 4.32 -1.58 -23.17
C ASN A 188 4.68 -1.99 -21.72
N GLY A 189 4.15 -3.10 -21.18
CA GLY A 189 4.28 -3.38 -19.74
C GLY A 189 3.24 -2.59 -18.91
N PRO A 190 3.18 -2.80 -17.59
CA PRO A 190 2.26 -2.05 -16.75
C PRO A 190 2.65 -0.57 -16.68
N VAL A 191 1.69 0.32 -16.39
CA VAL A 191 2.02 1.71 -16.04
C VAL A 191 2.64 1.70 -14.65
N ASP A 192 3.96 1.78 -14.61
CA ASP A 192 4.72 1.70 -13.38
C ASP A 192 4.43 2.88 -12.45
N ASN A 193 4.34 2.58 -11.15
CA ASN A 193 4.18 3.58 -10.10
C ASN A 193 5.20 3.39 -8.97
N SER A 194 6.07 2.39 -9.05
CA SER A 194 7.05 2.11 -8.01
C SER A 194 8.32 1.45 -8.53
N ASP A 195 9.42 1.73 -7.85
CA ASP A 195 10.67 1.01 -8.03
C ASP A 195 10.80 -0.09 -6.97
N VAL A 196 11.21 -1.28 -7.42
CA VAL A 196 11.53 -2.40 -6.54
C VAL A 196 12.95 -2.23 -6.00
N CYS A 197 13.08 -2.01 -4.69
CA CYS A 197 14.38 -1.84 -4.05
C CYS A 197 15.08 -3.18 -3.79
N LEU A 198 14.36 -4.10 -3.14
CA LEU A 198 14.91 -5.34 -2.59
C LEU A 198 13.79 -6.38 -2.41
N VAL A 199 14.12 -7.64 -2.64
CA VAL A 199 13.29 -8.78 -2.23
C VAL A 199 14.05 -9.60 -1.17
N ASP A 200 13.54 -9.68 0.05
CA ASP A 200 14.03 -10.64 1.05
C ASP A 200 13.30 -11.97 0.87
N LEU A 201 13.98 -12.96 0.29
CA LEU A 201 13.38 -14.26 -0.06
C LEU A 201 12.93 -15.02 1.19
N LYS A 202 13.51 -14.72 2.37
CA LYS A 202 13.13 -15.34 3.63
C LYS A 202 11.73 -14.93 4.09
N LYS A 203 11.19 -13.82 3.60
CA LYS A 203 9.85 -13.33 3.98
C LYS A 203 8.70 -14.10 3.32
N SER A 204 8.97 -14.79 2.21
CA SER A 204 7.94 -15.49 1.42
C SER A 204 8.40 -16.89 0.91
N PRO A 205 8.96 -17.75 1.78
CA PRO A 205 9.59 -19.02 1.38
C PRO A 205 8.59 -20.01 0.74
N ARG A 206 7.30 -19.90 1.08
CA ARG A 206 6.21 -20.74 0.53
C ARG A 206 5.76 -20.30 -0.86
N SER A 207 6.13 -19.08 -1.28
CA SER A 207 5.82 -18.51 -2.59
C SER A 207 6.98 -18.69 -3.56
N ASN A 208 8.20 -18.32 -3.12
CA ASN A 208 9.40 -18.38 -3.95
C ASN A 208 10.14 -19.72 -3.92
N HIS A 209 9.76 -20.64 -3.03
CA HIS A 209 10.39 -21.96 -2.83
C HIS A 209 11.88 -21.89 -2.43
N VAL A 210 12.30 -20.80 -1.79
CA VAL A 210 13.67 -20.57 -1.32
C VAL A 210 13.66 -20.37 0.20
N ALA A 211 14.50 -21.11 0.93
CA ALA A 211 14.53 -21.05 2.39
C ALA A 211 15.12 -19.73 2.94
N SER A 212 16.10 -19.15 2.24
CA SER A 212 16.76 -17.90 2.61
C SER A 212 17.50 -17.32 1.42
N GLY A 213 17.67 -16.00 1.40
CA GLY A 213 18.39 -15.26 0.39
C GLY A 213 17.73 -13.90 0.18
N PHE A 214 18.29 -13.10 -0.71
CA PHE A 214 17.71 -11.83 -1.10
C PHE A 214 18.12 -11.49 -2.53
N THR A 215 17.25 -10.74 -3.21
CA THR A 215 17.56 -10.11 -4.48
C THR A 215 17.67 -8.62 -4.24
N VAL A 216 18.71 -8.00 -4.78
CA VAL A 216 18.83 -6.55 -4.74
C VAL A 216 18.86 -6.00 -6.13
N THR A 217 18.01 -5.02 -6.37
CA THR A 217 17.96 -4.32 -7.64
C THR A 217 19.18 -3.42 -7.79
N ARG A 218 19.66 -3.24 -9.02
CA ARG A 218 20.73 -2.28 -9.29
C ARG A 218 20.16 -0.87 -9.27
N GLN A 219 20.90 0.06 -8.66
CA GLN A 219 20.45 1.45 -8.47
C GLN A 219 20.41 2.24 -9.79
N ASP A 220 21.16 1.80 -10.81
CA ASP A 220 21.21 2.37 -12.16
C ASP A 220 20.15 1.81 -13.11
N ASN A 221 19.44 0.75 -12.71
CA ASN A 221 18.43 0.09 -13.52
C ASN A 221 17.41 -0.58 -12.60
N MET A 222 16.59 0.26 -11.96
CA MET A 222 15.59 -0.18 -11.01
C MET A 222 14.49 -0.94 -11.75
N HIS A 223 14.07 -2.09 -11.23
CA HIS A 223 12.94 -2.82 -11.75
C HIS A 223 11.68 -2.04 -11.40
N GLN A 224 11.05 -1.49 -12.41
CA GLN A 224 9.79 -0.78 -12.28
C GLN A 224 8.67 -1.80 -12.12
N ALA A 225 7.69 -1.44 -11.29
CA ALA A 225 6.51 -2.23 -11.05
C ALA A 225 5.29 -1.33 -10.87
N HIS A 226 4.12 -1.91 -11.09
CA HIS A 226 2.87 -1.34 -10.62
C HIS A 226 2.48 -2.03 -9.32
N CYS A 227 2.45 -1.30 -8.21
CA CYS A 227 2.03 -1.79 -6.91
C CYS A 227 0.71 -1.15 -6.49
N ASN A 228 -0.25 -1.95 -6.01
CA ASN A 228 -1.53 -1.49 -5.47
C ASN A 228 -1.92 -2.34 -4.27
N GLY A 229 -2.39 -1.71 -3.20
CA GLY A 229 -2.77 -2.37 -1.98
C GLY A 229 -3.94 -1.71 -1.27
N PHE A 230 -4.24 -2.25 -0.10
CA PHE A 230 -5.32 -1.80 0.77
C PHE A 230 -4.98 -2.12 2.22
N ALA A 231 -5.50 -1.31 3.15
CA ALA A 231 -5.41 -1.55 4.58
C ALA A 231 -6.80 -1.63 5.20
N TRP A 232 -6.91 -2.22 6.38
CA TRP A 232 -8.18 -2.35 7.08
C TRP A 232 -8.08 -2.06 8.57
N SER A 233 -9.21 -1.63 9.15
CA SER A 233 -9.33 -1.31 10.57
C SER A 233 -9.14 -2.55 11.44
N SER A 234 -8.59 -2.36 12.63
CA SER A 234 -8.44 -3.42 13.64
C SER A 234 -9.79 -3.90 14.20
N ASP A 235 -10.83 -3.05 14.15
CA ASP A 235 -12.17 -3.43 14.57
C ASP A 235 -12.77 -4.45 13.59
N THR A 236 -13.14 -5.61 14.12
CA THR A 236 -13.76 -6.70 13.35
C THR A 236 -15.15 -6.34 12.82
N GLY A 237 -15.83 -5.35 13.43
CA GLY A 237 -17.11 -4.82 12.98
C GLY A 237 -16.99 -3.75 11.90
N HIS A 238 -15.81 -3.14 11.76
CA HIS A 238 -15.57 -2.08 10.78
C HIS A 238 -15.67 -2.59 9.35
N PHE A 239 -16.22 -1.77 8.46
CA PHE A 239 -16.55 -2.16 7.09
C PHE A 239 -15.32 -2.67 6.32
N THR A 240 -14.18 -1.95 6.40
CA THR A 240 -12.94 -2.35 5.71
C THR A 240 -12.41 -3.70 6.18
N ASN A 241 -12.60 -4.10 7.44
CA ASN A 241 -12.17 -5.40 7.95
C ASN A 241 -13.14 -6.51 7.56
N ARG A 242 -14.46 -6.25 7.64
CA ARG A 242 -15.49 -7.20 7.19
C ARG A 242 -15.35 -7.54 5.71
N PHE A 243 -15.03 -6.56 4.87
CA PHE A 243 -14.98 -6.67 3.41
C PHE A 243 -13.56 -6.74 2.83
N LYS A 244 -12.53 -6.99 3.65
CA LYS A 244 -11.13 -7.12 3.16
C LYS A 244 -10.92 -8.22 2.11
N GLY A 245 -11.73 -9.28 2.12
CA GLY A 245 -11.74 -10.30 1.06
C GLY A 245 -12.23 -9.74 -0.28
N ASN A 246 -13.19 -8.81 -0.26
CA ASN A 246 -13.66 -8.10 -1.43
C ASN A 246 -12.57 -7.17 -1.98
N SER A 247 -11.88 -6.42 -1.11
CA SER A 247 -10.74 -5.56 -1.49
C SER A 247 -9.65 -6.37 -2.19
N LEU A 248 -9.29 -7.52 -1.61
CA LEU A 248 -8.31 -8.43 -2.20
C LEU A 248 -8.74 -8.89 -3.59
N PHE A 249 -9.98 -9.37 -3.75
CA PHE A 249 -10.50 -9.80 -5.05
C PHE A 249 -10.45 -8.66 -6.07
N TYR A 250 -10.94 -7.47 -5.68
CA TYR A 250 -11.04 -6.33 -6.58
C TYR A 250 -9.66 -5.89 -7.08
N ILE A 251 -8.71 -5.69 -6.18
CA ILE A 251 -7.36 -5.22 -6.54
C ILE A 251 -6.61 -6.28 -7.35
N SER A 252 -6.66 -7.54 -6.91
CA SER A 252 -5.80 -8.58 -7.48
C SER A 252 -6.33 -9.20 -8.76
N MET A 253 -7.62 -9.57 -8.81
CA MET A 253 -8.20 -10.32 -9.93
C MET A 253 -8.96 -9.42 -10.89
N TYR A 254 -9.73 -8.45 -10.39
CA TYR A 254 -10.59 -7.64 -11.24
C TYR A 254 -9.87 -6.44 -11.86
N LYS A 255 -9.45 -5.47 -11.05
CA LYS A 255 -8.86 -4.20 -11.50
C LYS A 255 -7.55 -4.44 -12.25
N ASN A 256 -6.54 -4.98 -11.58
CA ASN A 256 -5.21 -5.03 -12.17
C ASN A 256 -5.04 -6.22 -13.13
N PHE A 257 -5.50 -7.40 -12.78
CA PHE A 257 -5.41 -8.56 -13.68
C PHE A 257 -6.40 -8.50 -14.84
N TYR A 258 -7.71 -8.39 -14.60
CA TYR A 258 -8.71 -8.49 -15.67
C TYR A 258 -8.85 -7.19 -16.49
N GLN A 259 -8.99 -6.02 -15.84
CA GLN A 259 -9.20 -4.76 -16.57
C GLN A 259 -7.89 -4.22 -17.17
N ASN A 260 -6.82 -4.19 -16.37
CA ASN A 260 -5.53 -3.63 -16.81
C ASN A 260 -4.60 -4.67 -17.46
N SER A 261 -4.96 -5.95 -17.46
CA SER A 261 -4.13 -7.04 -18.02
C SER A 261 -2.76 -7.21 -17.33
N TYR A 262 -2.56 -6.68 -16.11
CA TYR A 262 -1.31 -6.75 -15.38
C TYR A 262 -1.06 -8.14 -14.81
N VAL A 263 0.16 -8.64 -14.99
CA VAL A 263 0.57 -10.01 -14.66
C VAL A 263 2.03 -10.07 -14.23
N LYS A 264 2.40 -11.25 -13.73
CA LYS A 264 3.72 -11.62 -13.21
C LYS A 264 4.11 -10.87 -11.94
N ASN A 265 4.66 -11.62 -11.00
CA ASN A 265 5.23 -11.13 -9.76
C ASN A 265 6.61 -10.52 -9.98
N ILE A 266 7.03 -9.71 -9.00
CA ILE A 266 8.42 -9.34 -8.82
C ILE A 266 9.24 -10.63 -8.57
N PRO A 267 10.35 -10.86 -9.31
CA PRO A 267 11.15 -12.07 -9.16
C PRO A 267 11.58 -12.34 -7.71
N GLY A 268 11.20 -13.50 -7.19
CA GLY A 268 11.53 -13.95 -5.83
C GLY A 268 10.54 -13.50 -4.73
N GLY A 269 9.57 -12.65 -5.05
CA GLY A 269 8.47 -12.28 -4.16
C GLY A 269 7.12 -12.79 -4.67
N PRO A 270 6.08 -12.82 -3.83
CA PRO A 270 4.72 -13.10 -4.29
C PRO A 270 4.19 -11.95 -5.17
N MET A 271 3.19 -12.24 -6.01
CA MET A 271 2.46 -11.22 -6.76
C MET A 271 1.55 -10.40 -5.84
N CYS A 272 0.88 -11.07 -4.90
CA CYS A 272 0.14 -10.43 -3.82
C CYS A 272 0.36 -11.18 -2.51
N GLY A 273 0.35 -10.44 -1.42
CA GLY A 273 0.43 -10.99 -0.08
C GLY A 273 0.22 -9.92 0.98
N CYS A 274 0.06 -10.36 2.21
CA CYS A 274 0.20 -9.46 3.35
C CYS A 274 1.56 -8.78 3.28
N ILE A 275 1.59 -7.47 3.55
CA ILE A 275 2.71 -6.63 3.14
C ILE A 275 4.05 -7.09 3.72
N GLU A 276 4.02 -7.77 4.87
CA GLU A 276 5.22 -8.32 5.50
C GLU A 276 5.93 -9.39 4.66
N GLN A 277 5.23 -10.00 3.69
CA GLN A 277 5.77 -10.99 2.75
C GLN A 277 6.20 -10.37 1.41
N MET A 278 5.86 -9.10 1.18
CA MET A 278 6.05 -8.43 -0.11
C MET A 278 7.45 -7.79 -0.22
N PRO A 279 7.93 -7.53 -1.46
CA PRO A 279 9.16 -6.78 -1.70
C PRO A 279 9.15 -5.37 -1.10
N ILE A 280 10.34 -4.82 -0.86
CA ILE A 280 10.53 -3.42 -0.49
C ILE A 280 10.46 -2.58 -1.76
N VAL A 281 9.57 -1.59 -1.76
CA VAL A 281 9.24 -0.76 -2.92
C VAL A 281 9.15 0.72 -2.52
N THR A 282 9.20 1.63 -3.49
CA THR A 282 9.09 3.07 -3.21
C THR A 282 7.67 3.54 -2.94
N HIS A 283 6.66 2.87 -3.50
CA HIS A 283 5.28 3.36 -3.53
C HIS A 283 4.30 2.20 -3.74
N ALA A 284 3.06 2.38 -3.28
CA ALA A 284 1.97 1.51 -3.67
C ALA A 284 0.68 2.32 -3.73
N ASP A 285 -0.07 2.15 -4.82
CA ASP A 285 -1.38 2.75 -4.97
C ASP A 285 -2.32 2.21 -3.89
N CYS A 286 -3.29 3.02 -3.44
CA CYS A 286 -4.24 2.62 -2.43
C CYS A 286 -5.65 2.48 -3.00
N THR A 287 -6.32 1.40 -2.66
CA THR A 287 -7.74 1.20 -2.98
C THR A 287 -8.49 0.75 -1.74
N GLU A 288 -9.59 1.45 -1.43
CA GLU A 288 -10.45 1.14 -0.30
C GLU A 288 -11.82 0.65 -0.78
N THR A 289 -12.44 -0.20 0.04
CA THR A 289 -13.86 -0.54 -0.09
C THR A 289 -14.69 0.45 0.67
N ARG A 290 -15.62 1.11 -0.02
CA ARG A 290 -16.61 1.99 0.57
C ARG A 290 -17.94 1.28 0.66
N GLU A 291 -18.56 1.45 1.81
CA GLU A 291 -19.90 0.97 2.06
C GLU A 291 -20.88 1.66 1.11
N GLY A 292 -21.82 0.91 0.55
CA GLY A 292 -22.81 1.41 -0.39
C GLY A 292 -23.99 0.47 -0.50
N TYR A 293 -25.13 1.02 -0.90
CA TYR A 293 -26.42 0.31 -0.89
C TYR A 293 -27.25 0.66 -2.09
N LYS A 294 -28.02 -0.34 -2.53
CA LYS A 294 -29.06 -0.21 -3.54
C LYS A 294 -30.42 -0.56 -2.93
N PHE A 295 -31.35 0.36 -3.02
CA PHE A 295 -32.76 0.20 -2.69
C PHE A 295 -33.52 -0.02 -3.99
N SER A 296 -34.10 -1.19 -4.17
CA SER A 296 -34.84 -1.59 -5.37
C SER A 296 -36.29 -1.85 -5.02
N TYR A 297 -37.18 -1.05 -5.60
CA TYR A 297 -38.62 -1.22 -5.49
C TYR A 297 -39.17 -1.81 -6.80
N ASP A 298 -39.91 -2.90 -6.70
CA ASP A 298 -40.50 -3.58 -7.87
C ASP A 298 -41.97 -3.22 -8.13
N GLY A 299 -42.53 -2.29 -7.34
CA GLY A 299 -43.96 -1.95 -7.34
C GLY A 299 -44.75 -2.64 -6.22
N THR A 300 -44.14 -3.61 -5.55
CA THR A 300 -44.73 -4.34 -4.42
C THR A 300 -43.84 -4.30 -3.19
N ASP A 301 -42.58 -4.70 -3.32
CA ASP A 301 -41.65 -4.85 -2.21
C ASP A 301 -40.42 -3.95 -2.40
N LEU A 302 -40.02 -3.30 -1.31
CA LEU A 302 -38.74 -2.59 -1.24
C LEU A 302 -37.66 -3.54 -0.72
N THR A 303 -36.73 -3.87 -1.61
CA THR A 303 -35.56 -4.68 -1.31
C THR A 303 -34.33 -3.79 -1.16
N THR A 304 -33.44 -4.15 -0.23
CA THR A 304 -32.19 -3.45 -0.03
C THR A 304 -31.05 -4.45 -0.18
N SER A 305 -30.07 -4.12 -1.00
CA SER A 305 -28.87 -4.93 -1.22
C SER A 305 -27.63 -4.08 -1.06
N LEU A 306 -26.51 -4.70 -0.70
CA LEU A 306 -25.21 -4.04 -0.78
C LEU A 306 -24.89 -3.66 -2.22
N ASP A 307 -24.29 -2.49 -2.38
CA ASP A 307 -23.60 -2.07 -3.59
C ASP A 307 -22.26 -1.46 -3.21
N ILE A 308 -21.30 -2.34 -2.91
CA ILE A 308 -19.97 -1.98 -2.43
C ILE A 308 -19.23 -1.25 -3.55
N GLU A 309 -18.72 -0.07 -3.22
CA GLU A 309 -17.87 0.70 -4.12
C GLU A 309 -16.40 0.42 -3.82
N PHE A 310 -15.58 0.36 -4.86
CA PHE A 310 -14.13 0.27 -4.75
C PHE A 310 -13.53 1.54 -5.35
N ALA A 311 -12.82 2.31 -4.53
CA ALA A 311 -12.32 3.63 -4.93
C ALA A 311 -10.87 3.82 -4.47
N PRO A 312 -10.12 4.76 -5.07
CA PRO A 312 -8.89 5.25 -4.47
C PRO A 312 -9.13 5.69 -3.03
N CYS A 313 -8.14 5.47 -2.17
CA CYS A 313 -8.27 5.75 -0.75
C CYS A 313 -8.53 7.24 -0.43
N SER A 314 -9.21 7.47 0.68
CA SER A 314 -9.40 8.81 1.23
C SER A 314 -8.03 9.36 1.66
N ASN A 315 -7.72 10.62 1.34
CA ASN A 315 -6.38 11.27 1.42
C ASN A 315 -5.38 10.93 0.31
N GLY A 316 -5.86 10.40 -0.82
CA GLY A 316 -5.07 10.27 -2.05
C GLY A 316 -4.83 8.82 -2.43
N ASN A 317 -4.03 8.62 -3.46
CA ASN A 317 -3.79 7.29 -4.01
C ASN A 317 -2.58 6.58 -3.37
N ASP A 318 -1.97 7.11 -2.30
CA ASP A 318 -0.80 6.47 -1.67
C ASP A 318 -1.18 5.62 -0.46
N LEU A 319 -0.74 4.35 -0.45
CA LEU A 319 -1.07 3.38 0.60
C LEU A 319 -0.41 3.72 1.93
N SER A 320 0.81 4.26 1.91
CA SER A 320 1.50 4.67 3.14
C SER A 320 0.77 5.83 3.82
N SER A 321 0.40 6.85 3.03
CA SER A 321 -0.39 8.00 3.47
C SER A 321 -1.79 7.62 3.94
N TYR A 322 -2.44 6.64 3.31
CA TYR A 322 -3.72 6.12 3.81
C TYR A 322 -3.55 5.41 5.15
N TYR A 323 -2.48 4.64 5.33
CA TYR A 323 -2.21 3.95 6.58
C TYR A 323 -2.06 4.91 7.77
N ASP A 324 -1.51 6.10 7.56
CA ASP A 324 -1.46 7.16 8.58
C ASP A 324 -2.84 7.51 9.14
N THR A 325 -3.88 7.46 8.30
CA THR A 325 -5.25 7.75 8.73
C THR A 325 -5.81 6.69 9.67
N LEU A 326 -5.26 5.47 9.63
CA LEU A 326 -5.67 4.37 10.49
C LEU A 326 -4.97 4.41 11.85
N VAL A 327 -3.87 5.18 11.97
CA VAL A 327 -3.13 5.34 13.21
C VAL A 327 -4.02 6.07 14.21
N ASP A 328 -4.19 5.47 15.39
CA ASP A 328 -5.06 5.93 16.48
C ASP A 328 -6.57 5.94 16.18
N ALA A 329 -7.01 6.21 14.94
CA ALA A 329 -8.42 6.25 14.57
C ALA A 329 -9.04 4.86 14.36
N ASP A 330 -8.30 3.93 13.75
CA ASP A 330 -8.76 2.59 13.38
C ASP A 330 -7.90 1.47 14.00
N GLY A 331 -7.17 1.84 15.05
CA GLY A 331 -6.37 0.96 15.89
C GLY A 331 -5.07 0.46 15.23
N ALA A 332 -4.57 1.15 14.21
CA ALA A 332 -3.15 1.07 13.88
C ALA A 332 -2.32 1.88 14.88
N THR A 333 -1.10 1.42 15.13
CA THR A 333 -0.13 2.05 16.03
C THR A 333 1.00 2.68 15.23
N SER A 334 1.66 3.70 15.79
CA SER A 334 2.85 4.31 15.17
C SER A 334 3.96 3.28 14.91
N ALA A 335 4.10 2.28 15.79
CA ALA A 335 5.08 1.19 15.60
C ALA A 335 4.73 0.28 14.41
N GLU A 336 3.45 0.12 14.07
CA GLU A 336 3.04 -0.58 12.85
C GLU A 336 3.32 0.25 11.61
N LYS A 337 3.08 1.57 11.66
CA LYS A 337 3.44 2.49 10.58
C LYS A 337 4.95 2.51 10.33
N GLU A 338 5.78 2.56 11.37
CA GLU A 338 7.24 2.49 11.25
C GLU A 338 7.69 1.20 10.56
N LYS A 339 7.02 0.06 10.82
CA LYS A 339 7.29 -1.20 10.11
C LYS A 339 6.85 -1.12 8.65
N LEU A 340 5.68 -0.54 8.37
CA LEU A 340 5.19 -0.33 7.01
C LEU A 340 6.20 0.50 6.19
N ASP A 341 6.77 1.55 6.78
CA ASP A 341 7.74 2.44 6.13
C ASP A 341 9.10 1.80 5.85
N THR A 342 9.38 0.64 6.47
CA THR A 342 10.53 -0.18 6.07
C THR A 342 10.27 -1.00 4.81
N ILE A 343 9.02 -1.08 4.35
CA ILE A 343 8.58 -1.85 3.18
C ILE A 343 8.18 -0.90 2.04
N ILE A 344 7.40 0.14 2.32
CA ILE A 344 7.11 1.24 1.37
C ILE A 344 7.96 2.43 1.77
N VAL A 345 9.09 2.62 1.09
CA VAL A 345 10.16 3.50 1.59
C VAL A 345 10.08 4.94 1.06
N GLY A 346 9.18 5.22 0.13
CA GLY A 346 9.09 6.49 -0.57
C GLY A 346 10.08 6.61 -1.73
N GLU A 347 9.79 7.54 -2.66
CA GLU A 347 10.65 7.83 -3.81
C GLU A 347 12.06 8.27 -3.38
N GLY A 348 13.09 7.83 -4.12
CA GLY A 348 14.49 8.16 -3.85
C GLY A 348 15.13 7.43 -2.66
N ASN A 349 14.37 6.69 -1.85
CA ASN A 349 14.87 6.06 -0.62
C ASN A 349 15.32 4.59 -0.80
N CYS A 350 15.19 4.01 -1.98
CA CYS A 350 15.61 2.62 -2.22
C CYS A 350 17.08 2.36 -1.87
N LYS A 351 17.98 3.32 -2.14
CA LYS A 351 19.40 3.18 -1.78
C LYS A 351 19.58 3.05 -0.27
N ALA A 352 18.97 3.96 0.49
CA ALA A 352 19.07 3.96 1.94
C ALA A 352 18.47 2.67 2.54
N ALA A 353 17.31 2.24 2.04
CA ALA A 353 16.66 1.00 2.47
C ALA A 353 17.51 -0.24 2.15
N THR A 354 18.08 -0.29 0.95
CA THR A 354 18.97 -1.37 0.51
C THR A 354 20.24 -1.43 1.35
N ASP A 355 20.90 -0.29 1.55
CA ASP A 355 22.15 -0.23 2.30
C ASP A 355 21.93 -0.63 3.76
N LYS A 356 20.84 -0.15 4.38
CA LYS A 356 20.43 -0.56 5.73
C LYS A 356 20.25 -2.08 5.79
N PHE A 357 19.49 -2.67 4.86
CA PHE A 357 19.27 -4.12 4.82
C PHE A 357 20.58 -4.90 4.70
N LEU A 358 21.51 -4.46 3.84
CA LEU A 358 22.79 -5.14 3.64
C LEU A 358 23.70 -5.02 4.86
N ILE A 359 23.76 -3.84 5.49
CA ILE A 359 24.52 -3.61 6.73
C ILE A 359 24.02 -4.53 7.85
N ASP A 360 22.70 -4.69 7.99
CA ASP A 360 22.09 -5.62 8.97
C ASP A 360 22.47 -7.09 8.70
N LYS A 361 22.88 -7.42 7.47
CA LYS A 361 23.42 -8.74 7.08
C LYS A 361 24.94 -8.80 7.09
N LEU A 362 25.63 -7.76 7.59
CA LEU A 362 27.08 -7.61 7.58
C LEU A 362 27.67 -7.60 6.16
N LEU A 363 26.94 -7.04 5.19
CA LEU A 363 27.34 -6.90 3.80
C LEU A 363 27.48 -5.42 3.44
N VAL A 364 28.59 -5.05 2.80
CA VAL A 364 28.84 -3.70 2.29
C VAL A 364 29.04 -3.78 0.78
N ARG A 365 28.31 -2.94 0.02
CA ARG A 365 28.53 -2.80 -1.42
C ARG A 365 29.85 -2.09 -1.65
N SER A 366 30.84 -2.77 -2.21
CA SER A 366 32.08 -2.14 -2.67
C SER A 366 31.73 -1.20 -3.82
N ALA A 367 31.81 0.12 -3.62
CA ALA A 367 31.57 1.10 -4.67
C ALA A 367 32.69 1.02 -5.72
N THR A 368 32.35 0.67 -6.96
CA THR A 368 33.22 0.82 -8.15
C THR A 368 33.16 2.24 -8.70
N GLU A 369 33.35 3.24 -7.83
CA GLU A 369 33.98 4.49 -8.23
C GLU A 369 35.04 4.77 -7.16
N ALA A 370 36.30 4.80 -7.59
CA ALA A 370 37.38 5.29 -6.75
C ALA A 370 37.00 6.72 -6.32
N PRO A 371 36.96 7.04 -5.00
CA PRO A 371 36.51 8.35 -4.57
C PRO A 371 37.51 9.41 -5.06
N THR A 372 37.13 10.16 -6.09
CA THR A 372 37.76 11.43 -6.42
C THR A 372 37.39 12.42 -5.33
N ILE A 373 38.36 12.69 -4.47
CA ILE A 373 38.25 13.64 -3.38
C ILE A 373 38.10 15.05 -3.98
N SER A 374 36.96 15.70 -3.73
CA SER A 374 36.78 17.16 -3.81
C SER A 374 36.15 17.64 -2.50
N PRO A 375 36.48 18.83 -2.01
CA PRO A 375 36.63 19.09 -0.58
C PRO A 375 35.30 19.26 0.16
N ALA A 376 35.25 18.72 1.38
CA ALA A 376 34.12 18.79 2.29
C ALA A 376 33.88 20.22 2.84
N PRO A 377 32.61 20.60 3.12
CA PRO A 377 32.30 21.77 3.93
C PRO A 377 32.61 21.51 5.40
N SER A 378 33.11 22.54 6.09
CA SER A 378 33.46 22.50 7.51
C SER A 378 32.22 22.42 8.38
N ILE A 379 32.16 21.46 9.31
CA ILE A 379 31.25 21.53 10.46
C ILE A 379 32.01 21.11 11.72
N THR A 380 31.89 21.95 12.73
CA THR A 380 32.53 21.99 14.06
C THR A 380 32.05 20.86 14.98
N PRO A 381 32.86 20.33 15.93
CA PRO A 381 32.55 19.10 16.68
C PRO A 381 32.04 19.33 18.12
N ALA A 382 31.28 18.35 18.65
CA ALA A 382 31.19 17.98 20.07
C ALA A 382 30.37 16.66 20.26
N PRO A 383 30.52 15.88 21.36
CA PRO A 383 31.61 15.81 22.34
C PRO A 383 32.25 14.41 22.50
N THR A 384 33.53 14.43 22.86
CA THR A 384 34.42 13.34 23.24
C THR A 384 34.05 12.79 24.63
N SER A 385 33.40 11.62 24.74
CA SER A 385 33.16 10.96 26.05
C SER A 385 32.91 9.44 25.93
N LEU A 386 33.60 8.75 25.02
CA LEU A 386 33.51 7.30 24.84
C LEU A 386 34.89 6.61 24.89
N LEU A 387 35.95 7.38 25.10
CA LEU A 387 37.33 6.92 25.17
C LEU A 387 38.03 7.60 26.36
N GLY A 388 38.95 6.89 27.00
CA GLY A 388 39.89 7.41 27.99
C GLY A 388 40.86 8.46 27.42
N PRO A 389 41.72 9.03 28.27
CA PRO A 389 42.65 10.09 27.84
C PRO A 389 43.62 9.60 26.76
N GLU A 390 44.15 10.54 25.98
CA GLU A 390 45.22 10.24 25.02
C GLU A 390 46.45 9.67 25.75
N GLU A 391 46.82 8.44 25.40
CA GLU A 391 48.05 7.82 25.84
C GLU A 391 49.09 7.85 24.72
N LYS A 392 50.30 8.26 25.08
CA LYS A 392 51.41 8.29 24.12
C LYS A 392 51.84 6.86 23.77
N GLY A 393 52.17 6.60 22.52
CA GLY A 393 52.60 5.28 22.05
C GLY A 393 51.52 4.49 21.34
N TYR A 394 51.91 3.38 20.74
CA TYR A 394 50.97 2.42 20.16
C TYR A 394 50.32 1.59 21.26
N CYS A 395 49.14 1.05 20.97
CA CYS A 395 48.31 0.29 21.87
C CYS A 395 48.93 -1.08 22.16
N VAL A 396 49.14 -1.38 23.45
CA VAL A 396 49.72 -2.65 23.92
C VAL A 396 48.76 -3.41 24.82
N ARG A 397 49.01 -4.72 24.94
CA ARG A 397 48.35 -5.61 25.90
C ARG A 397 48.88 -5.41 27.32
N SER A 398 48.25 -6.06 28.29
CA SER A 398 48.65 -6.00 29.71
C SER A 398 50.12 -6.40 29.93
N ASP A 399 50.62 -7.39 29.19
CA ASP A 399 52.02 -7.86 29.20
C ASP A 399 53.03 -6.90 28.52
N GLY A 400 52.56 -5.78 27.96
CA GLY A 400 53.37 -4.75 27.30
C GLY A 400 53.74 -5.05 25.85
N ARG A 401 53.24 -6.15 25.26
CA ARG A 401 53.44 -6.45 23.83
C ARG A 401 52.46 -5.67 22.97
N ASP A 402 52.90 -5.35 21.76
CA ASP A 402 52.11 -4.69 20.72
C ASP A 402 50.81 -5.45 20.41
N GLN A 403 49.67 -4.75 20.43
CA GLN A 403 48.37 -5.34 20.16
C GLN A 403 48.16 -5.46 18.66
N ASN A 404 48.59 -6.58 18.08
CA ASN A 404 48.46 -6.89 16.65
C ASN A 404 47.28 -7.82 16.29
N SER A 405 46.42 -8.15 17.26
CA SER A 405 45.18 -8.91 17.03
C SER A 405 43.98 -7.98 17.10
N GLY A 406 42.97 -8.24 16.26
CA GLY A 406 41.80 -7.38 16.17
C GLY A 406 42.10 -5.95 15.69
N VAL A 407 43.15 -5.74 14.89
CA VAL A 407 43.53 -4.41 14.41
C VAL A 407 42.98 -4.17 13.01
N ILE A 408 42.21 -3.10 12.84
CA ILE A 408 41.61 -2.73 11.56
C ILE A 408 42.03 -1.30 11.22
N LYS A 409 42.62 -1.13 10.04
CA LYS A 409 43.02 0.18 9.54
C LYS A 409 41.81 0.90 8.95
N LEU A 410 41.38 1.98 9.60
CA LEU A 410 40.26 2.83 9.16
C LEU A 410 40.66 3.80 8.04
N GLY A 411 41.94 4.15 7.96
CA GLY A 411 42.46 4.97 6.87
C GLY A 411 43.97 5.13 6.89
N SER A 412 44.56 5.50 5.75
CA SER A 412 46.02 5.70 5.59
C SER A 412 46.40 7.18 5.49
N GLY A 413 47.48 7.59 6.16
CA GLY A 413 47.94 8.99 6.19
C GLY A 413 48.17 9.51 7.61
N ASN A 414 48.57 10.77 7.73
CA ASN A 414 48.63 11.45 9.03
C ASN A 414 47.23 11.95 9.36
N PHE A 415 46.41 11.08 9.94
CA PHE A 415 45.04 11.42 10.34
C PHE A 415 45.03 12.45 11.46
N ASP A 416 44.11 13.41 11.40
CA ASP A 416 43.82 14.21 12.59
C ASP A 416 43.35 13.29 13.73
N LYS A 417 43.74 13.60 14.97
CA LYS A 417 43.47 12.72 16.12
C LYS A 417 41.97 12.63 16.42
N ASP A 418 41.25 13.75 16.38
CA ASP A 418 39.82 13.79 16.64
C ASP A 418 39.02 13.14 15.51
N GLN A 419 39.50 13.30 14.27
CA GLN A 419 38.95 12.57 13.11
C GLN A 419 39.12 11.06 13.28
N CYS A 420 40.30 10.60 13.71
CA CYS A 420 40.54 9.18 13.93
C CYS A 420 39.67 8.63 15.06
N ILE A 421 39.56 9.35 16.17
CA ILE A 421 38.67 9.02 17.28
C ILE A 421 37.23 8.89 16.80
N SER A 422 36.71 9.86 16.04
CA SER A 422 35.33 9.84 15.54
C SER A 422 35.05 8.61 14.68
N LEU A 423 35.96 8.28 13.76
CA LEU A 423 35.86 7.08 12.92
C LEU A 423 35.95 5.78 13.74
N CYS A 424 36.76 5.79 14.80
CA CYS A 424 36.97 4.64 15.65
C CYS A 424 35.78 4.37 16.57
N ILE A 425 35.17 5.39 17.19
CA ILE A 425 34.00 5.20 18.07
C ILE A 425 32.73 4.83 17.30
N ASP A 426 32.63 5.20 16.03
CA ASP A 426 31.55 4.77 15.11
C ASP A 426 31.68 3.30 14.71
N TYR A 427 32.83 2.67 14.97
CA TYR A 427 33.02 1.26 14.70
C TYR A 427 32.25 0.40 15.72
N VAL A 428 31.43 -0.54 15.24
CA VAL A 428 30.46 -1.28 16.08
C VAL A 428 31.13 -2.04 17.25
N ILE A 429 32.36 -2.54 17.07
CA ILE A 429 33.10 -3.28 18.10
C ILE A 429 34.52 -2.71 18.23
N TYR A 430 34.78 -1.95 19.29
CA TYR A 430 36.11 -1.44 19.59
C TYR A 430 36.44 -1.55 21.07
N THR A 431 37.74 -1.65 21.36
CA THR A 431 38.38 -1.70 22.69
C THR A 431 39.44 -0.61 22.83
N GLY A 432 39.95 -0.08 21.71
CA GLY A 432 40.84 1.08 21.68
C GLY A 432 41.05 1.63 20.27
N CYS A 433 41.56 2.85 20.19
CA CYS A 433 41.86 3.57 18.95
C CYS A 433 43.35 3.90 18.92
N GLU A 434 43.97 3.82 17.74
CA GLU A 434 45.37 4.20 17.56
C GLU A 434 45.54 5.07 16.31
N VAL A 435 46.33 6.13 16.43
CA VAL A 435 46.79 6.89 15.26
C VAL A 435 48.32 6.85 15.17
N ILE A 436 48.80 6.62 13.94
CA ILE A 436 50.22 6.55 13.61
C ILE A 436 50.54 7.67 12.63
N HIS A 437 51.51 8.53 12.96
CA HIS A 437 52.01 9.58 12.08
C HIS A 437 53.44 9.31 11.61
N ASN A 438 53.82 9.95 10.50
CA ASN A 438 55.22 10.10 10.04
C ASN A 438 56.00 8.78 9.90
N GLN A 439 55.30 7.67 9.67
CA GLN A 439 55.86 6.32 9.46
C GLN A 439 55.22 5.65 8.24
N GLY A 440 55.84 4.56 7.75
CA GLY A 440 55.37 3.83 6.56
C GLY A 440 53.95 3.26 6.71
N ASN A 441 53.58 2.90 7.94
CA ASN A 441 52.25 2.42 8.31
C ASN A 441 51.36 3.54 8.91
N LYS A 442 51.64 4.82 8.64
CA LYS A 442 50.79 5.92 9.12
C LYS A 442 49.31 5.72 8.76
N GLY A 443 48.42 6.02 9.69
CA GLY A 443 46.98 5.82 9.54
C GLY A 443 46.22 5.88 10.85
N CYS A 444 44.91 5.72 10.73
CA CYS A 444 43.99 5.54 11.84
C CYS A 444 43.61 4.06 11.96
N TYR A 445 43.61 3.53 13.18
CA TYR A 445 43.38 2.14 13.49
C TYR A 445 42.37 2.00 14.62
N VAL A 446 41.51 0.99 14.52
CA VAL A 446 40.65 0.53 15.62
C VAL A 446 41.12 -0.85 16.07
N HIS A 447 41.17 -1.04 17.38
CA HIS A 447 41.38 -2.33 18.02
C HIS A 447 40.04 -2.89 18.46
N THR A 448 39.79 -4.17 18.17
CA THR A 448 38.59 -4.91 18.58
C THR A 448 38.88 -5.90 19.71
N ASP A 449 40.15 -6.19 19.98
CA ASP A 449 40.63 -7.05 21.06
C ASP A 449 41.28 -6.22 22.17
N GLU A 450 41.43 -6.78 23.37
CA GLU A 450 41.88 -6.06 24.58
C GLU A 450 43.09 -5.13 24.36
N VAL A 451 42.93 -3.86 24.71
CA VAL A 451 44.01 -2.86 24.79
C VAL A 451 44.13 -2.44 26.25
N ALA A 452 45.37 -2.44 26.77
CA ALA A 452 45.62 -2.12 28.16
C ALA A 452 46.14 -0.69 28.37
N ARG A 453 47.00 -0.19 27.47
CA ARG A 453 47.63 1.15 27.54
C ARG A 453 48.40 1.49 26.26
N GLY A 454 48.82 2.74 26.11
CA GLY A 454 49.89 3.17 25.21
C GLY A 454 51.28 2.92 25.81
N ASN A 455 52.28 2.67 24.95
CA ASN A 455 53.62 2.28 25.40
C ASN A 455 54.70 3.39 25.42
N GLY A 456 54.32 4.63 25.13
CA GLY A 456 55.21 5.81 25.14
C GLY A 456 56.05 6.03 23.88
N VAL A 457 55.98 5.17 22.85
CA VAL A 457 56.75 5.31 21.61
C VAL A 457 56.30 6.56 20.82
N GLY A 458 57.24 7.24 20.16
CA GLY A 458 56.97 8.46 19.39
C GLY A 458 56.16 8.21 18.12
N ASN A 459 55.42 9.23 17.68
CA ASN A 459 54.56 9.25 16.48
C ASN A 459 53.36 8.30 16.52
N HIS A 460 52.98 7.81 17.70
CA HIS A 460 51.81 6.97 17.93
C HIS A 460 51.02 7.53 19.12
N TRP A 461 49.70 7.40 19.06
CA TRP A 461 48.80 7.76 20.16
C TRP A 461 47.68 6.75 20.25
N CYS A 462 47.39 6.30 21.47
CA CYS A 462 46.43 5.27 21.79
C CYS A 462 45.34 5.83 22.72
N TRP A 463 44.10 5.39 22.54
CA TRP A 463 42.96 5.70 23.41
C TRP A 463 42.24 4.40 23.75
N ILE A 464 41.94 4.17 25.02
CA ILE A 464 41.27 2.94 25.50
C ILE A 464 39.80 3.26 25.70
N LYS A 465 38.90 2.31 25.37
CA LYS A 465 37.46 2.47 25.59
C LYS A 465 37.07 2.48 27.07
#